data_AF-A0A3S5J0W3-F1
#
_entry.id   AF-A0A3S5J0W3-F1
#
_cell.length_a   1.000
_cell.length_b   1.000
_cell.length_c   1.000
_cell.angle_alpha   90.00
_cell.angle_beta   90.00
_cell.angle_gamma   90.00
#
_symmetry.space_group_name_H-M   'P 1'
#
loop_
_entity.id
_entity.type
_entity.pdbx_description
1 polymer ?
#
loop_
_entity_poly.entity_id
_entity_poly.type
_entity_poly.pdbx_seq_one_letter_code
_entity_poly.pdbx_strand_id
1 'polypeptide(L)'
;MSQYLPTLLDRIAQTCQASSDPEFKSLSNQIDRVPREKHEKTSLTCSTSELCLEAAIKGIPADHLLRDAVAHAAALSPWEEASRGVPEFFSGGYAYAMLVDESPPADNDPVRMGLLLQRGDIAYPGHAHDAEEFYFILSGEAHWCIDTREFTARPGDLIHHSPCAVHAMQTGSAPLLALWVWRGNLAGRFWYESAPDVDCPRS
;
A
#
# COMPACT_ATOMS: atom_id res chain seq x y z
N MET A 1 5.82 11.67 -19.91
CA MET A 1 4.63 10.84 -19.59
C MET A 1 5.17 9.51 -19.11
N SER A 2 5.24 9.38 -17.80
CA SER A 2 5.63 8.16 -17.11
C SER A 2 4.83 6.99 -17.70
N GLN A 3 5.56 6.05 -18.30
CA GLN A 3 5.00 4.89 -18.98
C GLN A 3 4.52 3.81 -17.99
N TYR A 4 4.75 3.97 -16.68
CA TYR A 4 4.47 2.89 -15.73
C TYR A 4 3.00 2.79 -15.35
N LEU A 5 2.25 3.89 -15.24
CA LEU A 5 0.94 3.87 -14.59
C LEU A 5 -0.10 3.04 -15.35
N PRO A 6 -0.26 3.18 -16.69
CA PRO A 6 -1.19 2.33 -17.44
C PRO A 6 -0.85 0.84 -17.29
N THR A 7 0.43 0.48 -17.49
CA THR A 7 0.89 -0.90 -17.35
C THR A 7 0.69 -1.42 -15.93
N LEU A 8 0.99 -0.61 -14.91
CA LEU A 8 0.80 -0.98 -13.52
C LEU A 8 -0.68 -1.29 -13.22
N LEU A 9 -1.59 -0.41 -13.63
CA LEU A 9 -3.02 -0.58 -13.42
C LEU A 9 -3.56 -1.83 -14.13
N ASP A 10 -3.13 -2.08 -15.37
CA ASP A 10 -3.52 -3.28 -16.12
C ASP A 10 -3.03 -4.57 -15.44
N ARG A 11 -1.79 -4.56 -14.90
CA ARG A 11 -1.26 -5.71 -14.15
C ARG A 11 -1.94 -5.92 -12.79
N ILE A 12 -2.33 -4.84 -12.11
CA ILE A 12 -3.12 -4.93 -10.87
C ILE A 12 -4.49 -5.55 -11.20
N ALA A 13 -5.20 -5.04 -12.20
CA ALA A 13 -6.49 -5.58 -12.64
C ALA A 13 -6.39 -7.06 -13.01
N GLN A 14 -5.36 -7.45 -13.77
CA GLN A 14 -5.09 -8.85 -14.11
C GLN A 14 -4.88 -9.72 -12.86
N THR A 15 -4.10 -9.23 -11.88
CA THR A 15 -3.84 -9.94 -10.62
C THR A 15 -5.13 -10.12 -9.82
N CYS A 16 -5.93 -9.06 -9.71
CA CYS A 16 -7.23 -9.06 -9.06
C CYS A 16 -8.22 -10.06 -9.67
N GLN A 17 -8.33 -10.11 -11.01
CA GLN A 17 -9.23 -11.02 -11.73
C GLN A 17 -8.87 -12.49 -11.52
N ALA A 18 -7.57 -12.79 -11.38
CA ALA A 18 -7.07 -14.14 -11.16
C ALA A 18 -7.29 -14.64 -9.72
N SER A 19 -7.57 -13.74 -8.76
CA SER A 19 -7.82 -14.12 -7.37
C SER A 19 -9.08 -14.98 -7.24
N SER A 20 -9.08 -15.90 -6.27
CA SER A 20 -10.30 -16.63 -5.87
C SER A 20 -11.23 -15.79 -4.97
N ASP A 21 -10.70 -14.73 -4.37
CA ASP A 21 -11.43 -13.83 -3.48
C ASP A 21 -12.35 -12.90 -4.30
N PRO A 22 -13.68 -12.90 -4.03
CA PRO A 22 -14.62 -12.03 -4.73
C PRO A 22 -14.33 -10.54 -4.57
N GLU A 23 -13.72 -10.10 -3.46
CA GLU A 23 -13.44 -8.68 -3.23
C GLU A 23 -12.32 -8.18 -4.12
N PHE A 24 -11.30 -9.00 -4.39
CA PHE A 24 -10.28 -8.69 -5.40
C PHE A 24 -10.87 -8.65 -6.80
N LYS A 25 -11.78 -9.58 -7.16
CA LYS A 25 -12.47 -9.51 -8.47
C LYS A 25 -13.29 -8.24 -8.62
N SER A 26 -13.97 -7.83 -7.55
CA SER A 26 -14.70 -6.56 -7.48
C SER A 26 -13.77 -5.37 -7.67
N LEU A 27 -12.63 -5.35 -6.96
CA LEU A 27 -11.61 -4.33 -7.05
C LEU A 27 -11.07 -4.17 -8.48
N SER A 28 -10.91 -5.26 -9.25
CA SER A 28 -10.47 -5.15 -10.64
C SER A 28 -11.33 -4.19 -11.46
N ASN A 29 -12.66 -4.22 -11.28
CA ASN A 29 -13.55 -3.37 -12.06
C ASN A 29 -13.37 -1.88 -11.72
N GLN A 30 -12.99 -1.57 -10.48
CA GLN A 30 -12.68 -0.20 -10.05
C GLN A 30 -11.31 0.22 -10.60
N ILE A 31 -10.31 -0.66 -10.52
CA ILE A 31 -8.99 -0.40 -11.10
C ILE A 31 -9.10 -0.09 -12.59
N ASP A 32 -9.98 -0.75 -13.35
CA ASP A 32 -10.20 -0.46 -14.77
C ASP A 32 -10.76 0.94 -15.06
N ARG A 33 -11.38 1.58 -14.08
CA ARG A 33 -11.94 2.95 -14.20
C ARG A 33 -10.97 4.04 -13.82
N VAL A 34 -9.89 3.70 -13.12
CA VAL A 34 -8.86 4.67 -12.72
C VAL A 34 -8.27 5.36 -13.96
N PRO A 35 -8.25 6.70 -14.00
CA PRO A 35 -7.62 7.43 -15.10
C PRO A 35 -6.17 7.00 -15.32
N ARG A 36 -5.84 6.66 -16.57
CA ARG A 36 -4.50 6.16 -16.94
C ARG A 36 -3.46 7.27 -17.07
N GLU A 37 -3.91 8.51 -17.18
CA GLU A 37 -3.05 9.70 -17.24
C GLU A 37 -3.09 10.44 -15.91
N LYS A 38 -1.90 10.78 -15.40
CA LYS A 38 -1.74 11.56 -14.18
C LYS A 38 -0.54 12.50 -14.33
N HIS A 39 -0.62 13.67 -13.71
CA HIS A 39 0.57 14.51 -13.53
C HIS A 39 1.58 13.83 -12.62
N GLU A 40 2.82 13.73 -13.10
CA GLU A 40 3.92 13.23 -12.28
C GLU A 40 4.10 14.14 -11.07
N LYS A 41 4.10 13.53 -9.88
CA LYS A 41 4.52 14.21 -8.66
C LYS A 41 6.05 14.27 -8.67
N THR A 42 6.61 15.33 -8.10
CA THR A 42 8.07 15.41 -7.96
C THR A 42 8.53 14.26 -7.07
N SER A 43 9.54 13.51 -7.50
CA SER A 43 10.13 12.46 -6.68
C SER A 43 10.73 13.07 -5.42
N LEU A 44 10.47 12.44 -4.29
CA LEU A 44 10.93 12.84 -2.96
C LEU A 44 11.44 11.59 -2.25
N THR A 45 12.48 11.77 -1.44
CA THR A 45 12.99 10.72 -0.57
C THR A 45 12.71 11.05 0.88
N CYS A 46 12.62 10.01 1.69
CA CYS A 46 12.63 10.05 3.14
C CYS A 46 13.69 9.08 3.68
N SER A 47 13.93 9.11 4.99
CA SER A 47 14.95 8.27 5.64
C SER A 47 14.71 6.78 5.35
N THR A 48 13.47 6.33 5.42
CA THR A 48 13.11 4.94 5.13
C THR A 48 13.42 4.55 3.68
N SER A 49 13.02 5.36 2.70
CA SER A 49 13.29 5.06 1.29
C SER A 49 14.78 5.05 0.94
N GLU A 50 15.55 5.98 1.51
CA GLU A 50 17.00 6.05 1.26
C GLU A 50 17.74 4.82 1.79
N LEU A 51 17.26 4.25 2.89
CA LEU A 51 17.92 3.12 3.54
C LEU A 51 17.60 1.77 2.89
N CYS A 52 16.37 1.54 2.41
CA CYS A 52 15.96 0.19 2.02
C CYS A 52 15.19 0.05 0.71
N LEU A 53 14.84 1.13 0.01
CA LEU A 53 14.03 1.03 -1.22
C LEU A 53 14.72 0.18 -2.30
N GLU A 54 16.01 0.41 -2.55
CA GLU A 54 16.75 -0.33 -3.57
C GLU A 54 16.78 -1.84 -3.28
N ALA A 55 17.03 -2.20 -2.01
CA ALA A 55 17.03 -3.59 -1.57
C ALA A 55 15.64 -4.22 -1.71
N ALA A 56 14.59 -3.48 -1.34
CA ALA A 56 13.21 -3.96 -1.45
C ALA A 56 12.78 -4.15 -2.92
N ILE A 57 13.15 -3.25 -3.84
CA ILE A 57 12.91 -3.42 -5.28
C ILE A 57 13.67 -4.63 -5.83
N LYS A 58 14.95 -4.81 -5.45
CA LYS A 58 15.75 -5.98 -5.85
C LYS A 58 15.17 -7.30 -5.34
N GLY A 59 14.49 -7.27 -4.19
CA GLY A 59 13.84 -8.42 -3.57
C GLY A 59 12.55 -8.88 -4.26
N ILE A 60 12.01 -8.12 -5.23
CA ILE A 60 10.81 -8.56 -5.97
C ILE A 60 11.19 -9.78 -6.83
N PRO A 61 10.48 -10.93 -6.71
CA PRO A 61 10.75 -12.13 -7.50
C PRO A 61 10.73 -11.85 -8.99
N ALA A 62 11.60 -12.54 -9.74
CA ALA A 62 11.86 -12.19 -11.13
C ALA A 62 10.67 -12.45 -12.07
N ASP A 63 9.82 -13.39 -11.70
CA ASP A 63 8.58 -13.78 -12.37
C ASP A 63 7.34 -13.07 -11.83
N HIS A 64 7.49 -12.18 -10.85
CA HIS A 64 6.36 -11.45 -10.27
C HIS A 64 5.75 -10.48 -11.31
N LEU A 65 4.46 -10.63 -11.58
CA LEU A 65 3.76 -9.91 -12.66
C LEU A 65 3.85 -8.38 -12.55
N LEU A 66 3.88 -7.85 -11.32
CA LEU A 66 3.97 -6.42 -11.04
C LEU A 66 5.40 -5.86 -11.02
N ARG A 67 6.44 -6.71 -11.17
CA ARG A 67 7.84 -6.35 -10.88
C ARG A 67 8.31 -5.08 -11.59
N ASP A 68 8.29 -5.08 -12.91
CA ASP A 68 8.91 -4.00 -13.69
C ASP A 68 8.15 -2.68 -13.52
N ALA A 69 6.82 -2.75 -13.53
CA ALA A 69 5.96 -1.58 -13.38
C ALA A 69 6.10 -0.96 -11.97
N VAL A 70 6.13 -1.79 -10.92
CA VAL A 70 6.33 -1.29 -9.55
C VAL A 70 7.76 -0.81 -9.33
N ALA A 71 8.79 -1.52 -9.81
CA ALA A 71 10.17 -1.06 -9.67
C ALA A 71 10.36 0.35 -10.27
N HIS A 72 9.77 0.57 -11.45
CA HIS A 72 9.80 1.87 -12.11
C HIS A 72 8.96 2.92 -11.36
N ALA A 73 7.75 2.57 -10.90
CA ALA A 73 6.91 3.46 -10.11
C ALA A 73 7.59 3.88 -8.80
N ALA A 74 8.13 2.92 -8.06
CA ALA A 74 8.76 3.10 -6.77
C ALA A 74 9.98 4.04 -6.84
N ALA A 75 10.79 3.92 -7.89
CA ALA A 75 11.95 4.78 -8.11
C ALA A 75 11.60 6.26 -8.39
N LEU A 76 10.39 6.53 -8.88
CA LEU A 76 9.94 7.86 -9.28
C LEU A 76 8.92 8.48 -8.30
N SER A 77 8.57 7.78 -7.23
CA SER A 77 7.48 8.20 -6.35
C SER A 77 7.94 9.15 -5.24
N PRO A 78 7.07 10.07 -4.80
CA PRO A 78 7.33 10.88 -3.61
C PRO A 78 7.15 10.04 -2.34
N TRP A 79 8.26 9.58 -1.76
CA TRP A 79 8.25 8.82 -0.52
C TRP A 79 8.15 9.76 0.69
N GLU A 80 7.24 9.42 1.60
CA GLU A 80 7.01 10.13 2.85
C GLU A 80 6.99 9.14 4.02
N GLU A 81 7.58 9.50 5.16
CA GLU A 81 7.43 8.71 6.39
C GLU A 81 5.94 8.63 6.77
N ALA A 82 5.45 7.42 7.04
CA ALA A 82 4.04 7.15 7.28
C ALA A 82 3.61 7.46 8.72
N SER A 83 4.06 8.61 9.25
CA SER A 83 3.74 9.05 10.61
C SER A 83 2.28 9.46 10.80
N ARG A 84 1.55 9.67 9.69
CA ARG A 84 0.21 10.29 9.69
C ARG A 84 0.17 11.65 10.39
N GLY A 85 1.31 12.33 10.55
CA GLY A 85 1.39 13.57 11.33
C GLY A 85 1.17 13.37 12.84
N VAL A 86 1.27 12.13 13.33
CA VAL A 86 1.07 11.77 14.75
C VAL A 86 2.35 11.10 15.29
N PRO A 87 3.39 11.89 15.64
CA PRO A 87 4.71 11.35 16.00
C PRO A 87 4.71 10.43 17.22
N GLU A 88 3.73 10.57 18.12
CA GLU A 88 3.59 9.76 19.33
C GLU A 88 3.29 8.28 19.04
N PHE A 89 2.67 7.97 17.90
CA PHE A 89 2.38 6.59 17.48
C PHE A 89 3.31 6.10 16.36
N PHE A 90 4.25 6.94 15.91
CA PHE A 90 5.18 6.62 14.83
C PHE A 90 6.53 6.20 15.39
N SER A 91 6.83 4.91 15.32
CA SER A 91 8.12 4.34 15.74
C SER A 91 9.27 4.64 14.76
N GLY A 92 8.97 5.08 13.53
CA GLY A 92 9.94 5.27 12.47
C GLY A 92 10.20 3.99 11.65
N GLY A 93 10.66 4.18 10.42
CA GLY A 93 11.14 3.06 9.59
C GLY A 93 10.10 2.44 8.66
N TYR A 94 8.96 3.10 8.47
CA TYR A 94 7.99 2.78 7.42
C TYR A 94 7.50 4.05 6.74
N ALA A 95 7.39 3.97 5.42
CA ALA A 95 7.07 5.07 4.53
C ALA A 95 6.08 4.61 3.47
N TYR A 96 5.39 5.58 2.88
CA TYR A 96 4.44 5.34 1.80
C TYR A 96 4.75 6.27 0.63
N ALA A 97 4.28 5.87 -0.56
CA ALA A 97 4.34 6.71 -1.74
C ALA A 97 3.00 6.64 -2.49
N MET A 98 2.43 7.79 -2.83
CA MET A 98 1.09 7.86 -3.41
C MET A 98 1.12 7.79 -4.94
N LEU A 99 0.47 6.76 -5.49
CA LEU A 99 0.39 6.51 -6.93
C LEU A 99 -0.93 7.01 -7.54
N VAL A 100 -2.06 6.82 -6.87
CA VAL A 100 -3.38 7.30 -7.32
C VAL A 100 -4.14 7.85 -6.13
N ASP A 101 -4.77 9.00 -6.30
CA ASP A 101 -5.62 9.66 -5.30
C ASP A 101 -6.94 10.22 -5.86
N GLU A 102 -7.19 10.06 -7.16
CA GLU A 102 -8.45 10.42 -7.85
C GLU A 102 -9.06 11.76 -7.41
N SER A 103 -8.37 12.86 -7.74
CA SER A 103 -8.84 14.21 -7.43
C SER A 103 -8.84 15.11 -8.68
N PRO A 104 -10.01 15.41 -9.28
CA PRO A 104 -11.35 14.89 -8.94
C PRO A 104 -11.51 13.40 -9.32
N PRO A 105 -12.45 12.68 -8.71
CA PRO A 105 -12.66 11.27 -8.99
C PRO A 105 -13.32 11.04 -10.36
N ALA A 106 -13.05 9.87 -10.97
CA ALA A 106 -13.63 9.52 -12.26
C ALA A 106 -15.14 9.24 -12.17
N ASP A 107 -15.59 8.67 -11.06
CA ASP A 107 -16.99 8.42 -10.74
C ASP A 107 -17.27 8.58 -9.21
N ASN A 108 -18.38 8.03 -8.71
CA ASN A 108 -18.77 8.13 -7.29
C ASN A 108 -18.13 7.04 -6.40
N ASP A 109 -17.21 6.23 -6.92
CA ASP A 109 -16.56 5.10 -6.25
C ASP A 109 -15.03 5.16 -6.45
N PRO A 110 -14.36 6.24 -6.00
CA PRO A 110 -12.94 6.43 -6.21
C PRO A 110 -12.08 5.44 -5.42
N VAL A 111 -10.89 5.19 -5.94
CA VAL A 111 -9.83 4.48 -5.24
C VAL A 111 -8.64 5.38 -4.95
N ARG A 112 -7.90 5.01 -3.92
CA ARG A 112 -6.58 5.56 -3.64
C ARG A 112 -5.58 4.41 -3.59
N MET A 113 -4.43 4.56 -4.22
CA MET A 113 -3.42 3.50 -4.19
C MET A 113 -2.02 4.06 -4.05
N GLY A 114 -1.14 3.23 -3.51
CA GLY A 114 0.24 3.60 -3.30
C GLY A 114 1.13 2.41 -3.02
N LEU A 115 2.35 2.72 -2.64
CA LEU A 115 3.31 1.75 -2.16
C LEU A 115 3.52 1.96 -0.66
N LEU A 116 3.78 0.86 0.04
CA LEU A 116 4.26 0.80 1.41
C LEU A 116 5.67 0.22 1.38
N LEU A 117 6.59 0.88 2.08
CA LEU A 117 7.95 0.40 2.32
C LEU A 117 8.19 0.38 3.82
N GLN A 118 8.62 -0.76 4.35
CA GLN A 118 8.96 -0.93 5.75
C GLN A 118 10.35 -1.53 5.85
N ARG A 119 11.21 -0.95 6.69
CA ARG A 119 12.56 -1.49 6.94
C ARG A 119 12.46 -2.85 7.64
N GLY A 120 13.56 -3.59 7.61
CA GLY A 120 13.68 -4.80 8.43
C GLY A 120 13.62 -4.49 9.93
N ASP A 121 13.10 -5.43 10.70
CA ASP A 121 12.97 -5.42 12.15
C ASP A 121 12.14 -4.22 12.68
N ILE A 122 11.11 -3.81 11.94
CA ILE A 122 10.19 -2.72 12.30
C ILE A 122 8.78 -3.26 12.55
N ALA A 123 8.15 -2.78 13.62
CA ALA A 123 6.72 -2.91 13.85
C ALA A 123 5.96 -1.73 13.23
N TYR A 124 4.98 -2.02 12.38
CA TYR A 124 3.88 -1.10 12.12
C TYR A 124 2.77 -1.43 13.13
N PRO A 125 2.50 -0.56 14.12
CA PRO A 125 1.51 -0.82 15.16
C PRO A 125 0.11 -1.06 14.60
N GLY A 126 -0.73 -1.74 15.39
CA GLY A 126 -2.13 -1.95 15.11
C GLY A 126 -2.85 -0.65 14.80
N HIS A 127 -3.55 -0.62 13.66
CA HIS A 127 -4.35 0.51 13.22
C HIS A 127 -5.56 0.03 12.43
N ALA A 128 -6.50 0.93 12.22
CA ALA A 128 -7.68 0.71 11.41
C ALA A 128 -8.13 2.03 10.75
N HIS A 129 -8.95 1.89 9.73
CA HIS A 129 -9.54 3.01 9.02
C HIS A 129 -10.89 2.63 8.41
N ASP A 130 -11.72 3.62 8.15
CA ASP A 130 -13.06 3.42 7.58
C ASP A 130 -13.02 2.93 6.12
N ALA A 131 -11.92 3.20 5.40
CA ALA A 131 -11.73 2.68 4.06
C ALA A 131 -11.48 1.17 4.09
N GLU A 132 -11.96 0.48 3.06
CA GLU A 132 -11.57 -0.91 2.81
C GLU A 132 -10.19 -0.94 2.16
N GLU A 133 -9.36 -1.94 2.48
CA GLU A 133 -7.97 -1.98 2.02
C GLU A 133 -7.55 -3.34 1.45
N PHE A 134 -6.68 -3.27 0.44
CA PHE A 134 -6.11 -4.41 -0.24
C PHE A 134 -4.60 -4.24 -0.32
N TYR A 135 -3.84 -5.27 0.09
CA TYR A 135 -2.41 -5.34 -0.08
C TYR A 135 -2.00 -6.40 -1.11
N PHE A 136 -0.95 -6.06 -1.86
CA PHE A 136 -0.24 -6.94 -2.77
C PHE A 136 1.21 -6.96 -2.31
N ILE A 137 1.66 -8.10 -1.79
CA ILE A 137 3.02 -8.21 -1.25
C ILE A 137 4.00 -8.44 -2.40
N LEU A 138 5.00 -7.57 -2.53
CA LEU A 138 5.88 -7.56 -3.69
C LEU A 138 7.26 -8.13 -3.37
N SER A 139 7.79 -7.84 -2.19
CA SER A 139 9.08 -8.36 -1.70
C SER A 139 9.14 -8.34 -0.18
N GLY A 140 10.07 -9.14 0.37
CA GLY A 140 10.22 -9.31 1.81
C GLY A 140 9.14 -10.23 2.41
N GLU A 141 9.23 -10.43 3.72
CA GLU A 141 8.22 -11.16 4.50
C GLU A 141 7.88 -10.38 5.78
N ALA A 142 6.63 -10.46 6.20
CA ALA A 142 6.18 -9.86 7.45
C ALA A 142 5.21 -10.80 8.18
N HIS A 143 5.28 -10.81 9.51
CA HIS A 143 4.18 -11.31 10.34
C HIS A 143 3.04 -10.31 10.26
N TRP A 144 1.85 -10.77 9.89
CA TRP A 144 0.69 -9.95 9.61
C TRP A 144 -0.45 -10.36 10.52
N CYS A 145 -1.09 -9.37 11.14
CA CYS A 145 -2.24 -9.58 12.01
C CYS A 145 -3.45 -8.83 11.43
N ILE A 146 -4.60 -9.49 11.38
CA ILE A 146 -5.91 -8.90 11.04
C ILE A 146 -6.91 -9.39 12.08
N ASP A 147 -7.36 -8.48 12.94
CA ASP A 147 -8.14 -8.77 14.14
C ASP A 147 -7.48 -9.88 14.97
N THR A 148 -8.01 -11.10 14.93
CA THR A 148 -7.49 -12.27 15.67
C THR A 148 -6.71 -13.25 14.79
N ARG A 149 -6.62 -13.01 13.48
CA ARG A 149 -5.93 -13.87 12.53
C ARG A 149 -4.49 -13.41 12.38
N GLU A 150 -3.56 -14.35 12.49
CA GLU A 150 -2.14 -14.11 12.30
C GLU A 150 -1.56 -15.05 11.25
N PHE A 151 -0.71 -14.53 10.38
CA PHE A 151 -0.05 -15.30 9.32
C PHE A 151 1.22 -14.60 8.83
N THR A 152 2.07 -15.30 8.09
CA THR A 152 3.23 -14.68 7.44
C THR A 152 2.87 -14.32 6.00
N ALA A 153 2.93 -13.03 5.69
CA ALA A 153 2.77 -12.47 4.36
C ALA A 153 4.08 -12.58 3.56
N ARG A 154 3.99 -13.03 2.30
CA ARG A 154 5.11 -13.29 1.39
C ARG A 154 4.85 -12.74 -0.02
N PRO A 155 5.89 -12.58 -0.85
CA PRO A 155 5.73 -12.06 -2.20
C PRO A 155 4.73 -12.89 -3.02
N GLY A 156 3.76 -12.21 -3.64
CA GLY A 156 2.64 -12.83 -4.36
C GLY A 156 1.36 -12.99 -3.53
N ASP A 157 1.42 -12.84 -2.20
CA ASP A 157 0.23 -12.87 -1.36
C ASP A 157 -0.65 -11.63 -1.60
N LEU A 158 -1.96 -11.87 -1.60
CA LEU A 158 -3.02 -10.87 -1.68
C LEU A 158 -3.76 -10.85 -0.34
N ILE A 159 -3.86 -9.67 0.28
CA ILE A 159 -4.45 -9.53 1.61
C ILE A 159 -5.59 -8.51 1.55
N HIS A 160 -6.75 -8.89 2.08
CA HIS A 160 -7.93 -8.04 2.14
C HIS A 160 -8.26 -7.68 3.59
N HIS A 161 -8.48 -6.39 3.84
CA HIS A 161 -8.97 -5.84 5.09
C HIS A 161 -10.38 -5.27 4.85
N SER A 162 -11.37 -5.81 5.55
CA SER A 162 -12.70 -5.18 5.63
C SER A 162 -12.59 -3.80 6.28
N PRO A 163 -13.55 -2.89 6.02
CA PRO A 163 -13.61 -1.60 6.72
C PRO A 163 -13.50 -1.76 8.24
N CYS A 164 -12.70 -0.91 8.87
CA CYS A 164 -12.46 -0.87 10.32
C CYS A 164 -11.77 -2.13 10.91
N ALA A 165 -11.34 -3.09 10.10
CA ALA A 165 -10.57 -4.24 10.60
C ALA A 165 -9.23 -3.76 11.15
N VAL A 166 -8.90 -4.15 12.38
CA VAL A 166 -7.63 -3.77 13.00
C VAL A 166 -6.54 -4.63 12.40
N HIS A 167 -5.48 -4.00 11.92
CA HIS A 167 -4.37 -4.71 11.31
C HIS A 167 -3.01 -4.13 11.71
N ALA A 168 -2.02 -5.01 11.79
CA ALA A 168 -0.65 -4.71 12.18
C ALA A 168 0.32 -5.57 11.36
N MET A 169 1.57 -5.11 11.20
CA MET A 169 2.58 -5.92 10.54
C MET A 169 3.98 -5.72 11.15
N GLN A 170 4.71 -6.80 11.28
CA GLN A 170 6.08 -6.84 11.80
C GLN A 170 6.99 -7.48 10.75
N THR A 171 7.96 -6.72 10.25
CA THR A 171 8.97 -7.26 9.34
C THR A 171 10.02 -8.07 10.10
N GLY A 172 10.56 -9.09 9.43
CA GLY A 172 11.82 -9.71 9.84
C GLY A 172 13.02 -8.86 9.39
N SER A 173 14.21 -9.46 9.29
CA SER A 173 15.44 -8.72 8.93
C SER A 173 15.45 -8.04 7.54
N ALA A 174 14.59 -8.48 6.60
CA ALA A 174 14.49 -7.92 5.26
C ALA A 174 13.42 -6.82 5.20
N PRO A 175 13.59 -5.79 4.35
CA PRO A 175 12.55 -4.80 4.13
C PRO A 175 11.36 -5.42 3.38
N LEU A 176 10.17 -4.90 3.65
CA LEU A 176 8.93 -5.23 2.96
C LEU A 176 8.61 -4.12 1.95
N LEU A 177 8.28 -4.50 0.72
CA LEU A 177 7.61 -3.62 -0.24
C LEU A 177 6.24 -4.21 -0.58
N ALA A 178 5.20 -3.40 -0.47
CA ALA A 178 3.85 -3.78 -0.84
C ALA A 178 3.17 -2.67 -1.63
N LEU A 179 2.20 -3.03 -2.47
CA LEU A 179 1.24 -2.10 -3.02
C LEU A 179 -0.04 -2.17 -2.19
N TRP A 180 -0.64 -1.01 -1.90
CA TRP A 180 -1.92 -0.92 -1.21
C TRP A 180 -2.95 -0.20 -2.06
N VAL A 181 -4.22 -0.60 -1.93
CA VAL A 181 -5.37 0.09 -2.52
C VAL A 181 -6.44 0.28 -1.45
N TRP A 182 -6.95 1.50 -1.34
CA TRP A 182 -8.12 1.85 -0.54
C TRP A 182 -9.31 2.14 -1.46
N ARG A 183 -10.50 1.73 -1.04
CA ARG A 183 -11.78 2.08 -1.67
C ARG A 183 -12.86 2.40 -0.64
N GLY A 184 -14.01 2.89 -1.11
CA GLY A 184 -15.13 3.22 -0.25
C GLY A 184 -14.92 4.54 0.49
N ASN A 185 -14.91 4.52 1.83
CA ASN A 185 -14.85 5.75 2.64
C ASN A 185 -13.43 6.36 2.73
N LEU A 186 -12.90 6.87 1.62
CA LEU A 186 -11.54 7.43 1.51
C LEU A 186 -11.31 8.69 2.36
N ALA A 187 -12.38 9.37 2.78
CA ALA A 187 -12.35 10.55 3.65
C ALA A 187 -12.70 10.22 5.11
N GLY A 188 -12.89 8.93 5.41
CA GLY A 188 -13.19 8.47 6.76
C GLY A 188 -11.97 8.48 7.67
N ARG A 189 -12.22 8.03 8.91
CA ARG A 189 -11.26 8.04 10.00
C ARG A 189 -10.12 7.07 9.77
N PHE A 190 -9.01 7.37 10.44
CA PHE A 190 -7.90 6.45 10.68
C PHE A 190 -7.52 6.55 12.15
N TRP A 191 -7.30 5.44 12.83
CA TRP A 191 -6.91 5.45 14.23
C TRP A 191 -5.95 4.31 14.53
N TYR A 192 -5.13 4.48 15.56
CA TYR A 192 -4.31 3.41 16.10
C TYR A 192 -5.11 2.60 17.12
N GLU A 193 -4.87 1.30 17.18
CA GLU A 193 -5.51 0.38 18.13
C GLU A 193 -5.28 0.82 19.59
N SER A 194 -4.11 1.39 19.88
CA SER A 194 -3.78 1.92 21.20
C SER A 194 -4.55 3.19 21.59
N ALA A 195 -5.22 3.86 20.65
CA ALA A 195 -5.95 5.10 20.85
C ALA A 195 -7.18 5.20 19.92
N PRO A 196 -8.21 4.33 20.09
CA PRO A 196 -9.32 4.19 19.14
C PRO A 196 -10.23 5.42 19.04
N ASP A 197 -10.20 6.29 20.04
CA ASP A 197 -10.98 7.54 20.07
C ASP A 197 -10.27 8.71 19.38
N VAL A 198 -8.99 8.55 19.00
CA VAL A 198 -8.19 9.59 18.36
C VAL A 198 -8.19 9.38 16.84
N ASP A 199 -8.84 10.29 16.12
CA ASP A 199 -8.72 10.34 14.66
C ASP A 199 -7.37 10.94 14.24
N CYS A 200 -6.69 10.26 13.33
CA CYS A 200 -5.36 10.60 12.81
C CYS A 200 -5.48 10.90 11.32
N PRO A 201 -6.11 12.03 10.92
CA PRO A 201 -6.30 12.37 9.52
C PRO A 201 -4.95 12.56 8.84
N ARG A 202 -4.93 12.40 7.52
CA ARG A 202 -3.74 12.76 6.75
C ARG A 202 -3.55 14.28 6.80
N SER A 203 -2.35 14.72 7.16
CA SER A 203 -1.92 16.13 7.13
C SER A 203 -1.88 16.70 5.71
#